data_AF-A0AAW0UK93-F1
#
_entry.id   AF-A0AAW0UK93-F1
#
_cell.length_a   1.000
_cell.length_b   1.000
_cell.length_c   1.000
_cell.angle_alpha   90.00
_cell.angle_beta   90.00
_cell.angle_gamma   90.00
#
_symmetry.space_group_name_H-M   'P 1'
#
loop_
_entity.id
_entity.type
_entity.pdbx_description
1 polymer ?
#
loop_
_entity_poly.entity_id
_entity_poly.type
_entity_poly.pdbx_seq_one_letter_code
_entity_poly.pdbx_strand_id
1 'polypeptide(L)'
;MAAQKRGAGSTGWPKNSTPPSYGAKYNGNPSMALNRTISLYPLTNYTFGTKDALYERDPSVPARFQRMREEFDKIGMRRSVEAVLLVHEHGLPHVLLLQLGTTFFKLPGGELDTEEDEVEGLKRLLTETLGRQDGVKQEWVIEDIIGNWWRPNFEPPQYPYIPSHITKPKEHKKLFLVQLGEKGKCVYAVT
;
A
#
# COMPACT_ATOMS: atom_id res chain seq x y z
N MET A 1 -17.66 -49.41 66.49
CA MET A 1 -18.14 -48.72 65.27
C MET A 1 -17.14 -49.00 64.15
N ALA A 2 -17.64 -49.25 62.95
CA ALA A 2 -17.04 -50.07 61.90
C ALA A 2 -15.83 -49.45 61.17
N ALA A 3 -15.07 -50.34 60.53
CA ALA A 3 -13.76 -50.16 59.91
C ALA A 3 -13.78 -49.39 58.56
N GLN A 4 -12.65 -48.73 58.23
CA GLN A 4 -12.33 -48.36 56.85
C GLN A 4 -10.83 -48.58 56.56
N LYS A 5 -10.55 -49.51 55.64
CA LYS A 5 -9.22 -49.81 55.10
C LYS A 5 -8.71 -48.65 54.23
N ARG A 6 -7.43 -48.31 54.39
CA ARG A 6 -6.65 -47.42 53.52
C ARG A 6 -6.27 -48.15 52.22
N GLY A 7 -6.42 -47.47 51.08
CA GLY A 7 -5.89 -47.88 49.78
C GLY A 7 -5.29 -46.65 49.09
N ALA A 8 -4.05 -46.80 48.63
CA ALA A 8 -3.13 -45.74 48.24
C ALA A 8 -3.38 -45.18 46.84
N GLY A 9 -2.72 -44.04 46.56
CA GLY A 9 -2.93 -43.17 45.41
C GLY A 9 -2.64 -43.77 44.05
N SER A 10 -3.32 -43.21 43.06
CA SER A 10 -2.94 -43.24 41.65
C SER A 10 -3.25 -41.86 41.07
N THR A 11 -2.22 -41.03 40.91
CA THR A 11 -2.26 -39.82 40.07
C THR A 11 -2.03 -40.24 38.62
N GLY A 12 -3.05 -40.14 37.77
CA GLY A 12 -2.98 -40.36 36.34
C GLY A 12 -3.95 -39.45 35.60
N TRP A 13 -3.52 -38.90 34.46
CA TRP A 13 -4.34 -38.09 33.55
C TRP A 13 -5.51 -38.91 32.98
N PRO A 14 -6.72 -38.33 32.79
CA PRO A 14 -7.86 -39.07 32.30
C PRO A 14 -7.69 -39.45 30.82
N LYS A 15 -7.77 -40.75 30.53
CA LYS A 15 -7.90 -41.29 29.18
C LYS A 15 -9.38 -41.31 28.76
N ASN A 16 -9.64 -40.67 27.62
CA ASN A 16 -10.70 -40.95 26.66
C ASN A 16 -12.17 -40.83 27.14
N SER A 17 -12.76 -39.66 26.90
CA SER A 17 -14.20 -39.49 26.70
C SER A 17 -14.43 -38.89 25.32
N THR A 18 -15.19 -39.59 24.47
CA THR A 18 -15.66 -39.18 23.14
C THR A 18 -16.06 -37.70 23.06
N PRO A 19 -15.54 -36.90 22.11
CA PRO A 19 -15.98 -35.52 21.94
C PRO A 19 -17.38 -35.50 21.29
N PRO A 20 -18.31 -34.65 21.76
CA PRO A 20 -19.58 -34.43 21.08
C PRO A 20 -19.34 -33.74 19.74
N SER A 21 -19.92 -34.31 18.68
CA SER A 21 -19.92 -33.77 17.32
C SER A 21 -20.72 -32.46 17.27
N TYR A 22 -20.07 -31.34 17.56
CA TYR A 22 -20.53 -30.02 17.12
C TYR A 22 -20.11 -29.83 15.66
N GLY A 23 -20.95 -30.32 14.75
CA GLY A 23 -20.89 -29.99 13.34
C GLY A 23 -21.30 -28.55 13.09
N ALA A 24 -20.49 -27.58 13.54
CA ALA A 24 -20.52 -26.25 12.98
C ALA A 24 -19.84 -26.34 11.61
N LYS A 25 -20.64 -26.49 10.55
CA LYS A 25 -20.20 -26.17 9.19
C LYS A 25 -19.88 -24.68 9.19
N TYR A 26 -18.63 -24.32 9.50
CA TYR A 26 -18.09 -23.00 9.20
C TYR A 26 -18.05 -22.89 7.68
N ASN A 27 -19.16 -22.43 7.11
CA ASN A 27 -19.20 -21.89 5.77
C ASN A 27 -18.55 -20.50 5.86
N GLY A 28 -17.24 -20.49 6.12
CA GLY A 28 -16.45 -19.29 6.11
C GLY A 28 -16.38 -18.83 4.67
N ASN A 29 -17.18 -17.82 4.30
CA ASN A 29 -16.73 -16.90 3.27
C ASN A 29 -15.33 -16.47 3.70
N PRO A 30 -14.25 -16.79 2.95
CA PRO A 30 -12.95 -16.24 3.30
C PRO A 30 -13.14 -14.72 3.26
N SER A 31 -12.98 -14.06 4.41
CA SER A 31 -13.07 -12.61 4.41
C SER A 31 -12.03 -12.11 3.41
N MET A 32 -12.45 -11.28 2.46
CA MET A 32 -11.53 -10.62 1.51
C MET A 32 -10.37 -9.91 2.22
N ALA A 33 -10.52 -9.61 3.52
CA ALA A 33 -9.51 -9.03 4.39
C ALA A 33 -8.42 -10.00 4.90
N LEU A 34 -8.63 -11.32 4.88
CA LEU A 34 -7.69 -12.30 5.46
C LEU A 34 -6.75 -12.89 4.41
N ASN A 35 -7.23 -13.15 3.20
CA ASN A 35 -6.43 -13.73 2.12
C ASN A 35 -6.89 -13.12 0.79
N ARG A 36 -6.23 -12.01 0.38
CA ARG A 36 -6.47 -11.43 -0.94
C ARG A 36 -5.45 -11.96 -1.92
N THR A 37 -5.95 -12.58 -2.99
CA THR A 37 -5.13 -13.03 -4.11
C THR A 37 -4.90 -11.87 -5.07
N ILE A 38 -3.63 -11.61 -5.41
CA ILE A 38 -3.23 -10.58 -6.37
C ILE A 38 -2.58 -11.27 -7.55
N SER A 39 -3.04 -10.93 -8.76
CA SER A 39 -2.51 -11.51 -9.99
C SER A 39 -1.25 -10.76 -10.39
N LEU A 40 -0.12 -11.46 -10.51
CA LEU A 40 1.10 -10.87 -11.06
C LEU A 40 1.31 -11.39 -12.47
N TYR A 41 1.83 -10.53 -13.33
CA TYR A 41 2.20 -10.91 -14.69
C TYR A 41 3.70 -10.72 -14.93
N PRO A 42 4.30 -11.46 -15.89
CA PRO A 42 5.70 -11.32 -16.24
C PRO A 42 6.07 -9.87 -16.59
N LEU A 43 7.25 -9.40 -16.18
CA LEU A 43 7.77 -8.08 -16.57
C LEU A 43 7.76 -7.89 -18.10
N THR A 44 8.05 -8.94 -18.85
CA THR A 44 8.04 -8.96 -20.33
C THR A 44 6.66 -8.72 -20.97
N ASN A 45 5.57 -8.72 -20.19
CA ASN A 45 4.25 -8.35 -20.69
C ASN A 45 4.03 -6.83 -20.81
N TYR A 46 4.90 -6.03 -20.18
CA TYR A 46 4.82 -4.58 -20.13
C TYR A 46 5.89 -3.96 -21.02
N THR A 47 5.51 -2.96 -21.80
CA THR A 47 6.45 -2.19 -22.61
C THR A 47 6.58 -0.79 -22.04
N PHE A 48 7.82 -0.35 -21.87
CA PHE A 48 8.15 0.99 -21.39
C PHE A 48 8.58 1.84 -22.58
N GLY A 49 7.74 2.79 -22.97
CA GLY A 49 8.06 3.83 -23.93
C GLY A 49 8.69 5.04 -23.24
N THR A 50 9.25 5.94 -24.05
CA THR A 50 9.80 7.22 -23.59
C THR A 50 8.77 8.33 -23.73
N LYS A 51 8.70 9.23 -22.76
CA LYS A 51 7.94 10.50 -22.84
C LYS A 51 8.80 11.69 -22.44
N ASP A 52 8.25 12.89 -22.62
CA ASP A 52 8.89 14.13 -22.19
C ASP A 52 9.24 14.11 -20.70
N ALA A 53 10.29 14.86 -20.35
CA ALA A 53 10.79 14.86 -18.99
C ALA A 53 9.79 15.46 -18.00
N LEU A 54 9.43 14.67 -16.99
CA LEU A 54 8.64 15.15 -15.86
C LEU A 54 9.58 15.78 -14.82
N TYR A 55 9.48 17.09 -14.65
CA TYR A 55 10.28 17.83 -13.68
C TYR A 55 9.61 17.82 -12.30
N GLU A 56 10.42 17.71 -11.25
CA GLU A 56 9.92 17.90 -9.90
C GLU A 56 9.43 19.33 -9.72
N ARG A 57 8.32 19.47 -8.98
CA ARG A 57 7.71 20.77 -8.69
C ARG A 57 8.64 21.71 -7.91
N ASP A 58 9.44 21.14 -7.02
CA ASP A 58 10.31 21.90 -6.12
C ASP A 58 11.77 21.80 -6.58
N PRO A 59 12.48 22.91 -6.79
CA PRO A 59 13.86 22.90 -7.30
C PRO A 59 14.88 22.40 -6.26
N SER A 60 14.48 22.31 -4.99
CA SER A 60 15.34 21.87 -3.89
C SER A 60 14.53 21.42 -2.68
N VAL A 61 15.18 20.66 -1.79
CA VAL A 61 14.59 20.20 -0.52
C VAL A 61 14.11 21.36 0.37
N PRO A 62 14.87 22.46 0.54
CA PRO A 62 14.38 23.63 1.28
C PRO A 62 13.13 24.27 0.66
N ALA A 63 13.09 24.41 -0.67
CA ALA A 63 11.92 24.96 -1.36
C ALA A 63 10.67 24.11 -1.14
N ARG A 64 10.82 22.77 -1.16
CA ARG A 64 9.73 21.83 -0.86
C ARG A 64 9.14 22.05 0.54
N PHE A 65 9.98 22.20 1.56
CA PHE A 65 9.48 22.43 2.93
C PHE A 65 8.93 23.83 3.13
N GLN A 66 9.41 24.82 2.39
CA GLN A 66 8.86 26.16 2.39
C GLN A 66 7.43 26.18 1.81
N ARG A 67 7.24 25.58 0.64
CA ARG A 67 5.90 25.41 0.04
C ARG A 67 4.97 24.62 0.96
N MET A 68 5.49 23.58 1.61
CA MET A 68 4.71 22.79 2.57
C MET A 68 4.21 23.63 3.76
N ARG A 69 5.02 24.57 4.26
CA ARG A 69 4.57 25.53 5.29
C ARG A 69 3.44 26.42 4.78
N GLU A 70 3.65 27.03 3.61
CA GLU A 70 2.69 27.97 3.01
C GLU A 70 1.34 27.32 2.67
N GLU A 71 1.36 26.07 2.19
CA GLU A 71 0.15 25.29 1.95
C GLU A 71 -0.51 24.89 3.26
N PHE A 72 0.28 24.49 4.27
CA PHE A 72 -0.28 24.08 5.56
C PHE A 72 -1.08 25.17 6.24
N ASP A 73 -0.63 26.43 6.14
CA ASP A 73 -1.36 27.57 6.69
C ASP A 73 -2.67 27.88 5.95
N LYS A 74 -2.79 27.46 4.68
CA LYS A 74 -3.97 27.73 3.82
C LYS A 74 -4.99 26.60 3.84
N ILE A 75 -4.53 25.36 3.69
CA ILE A 75 -5.37 24.18 3.44
C ILE A 75 -5.17 23.08 4.49
N GLY A 76 -4.24 23.25 5.43
CA GLY A 76 -3.95 22.28 6.48
C GLY A 76 -3.03 21.14 6.03
N MET A 77 -3.24 19.95 6.57
CA MET A 77 -2.38 18.80 6.33
C MET A 77 -2.32 18.42 4.84
N ARG A 78 -1.11 18.33 4.27
CA ARG A 78 -0.90 17.84 2.90
C ARG A 78 -1.33 16.37 2.80
N ARG A 79 -2.04 16.02 1.75
CA ARG A 79 -2.44 14.64 1.44
C ARG A 79 -1.65 14.16 0.22
N SER A 80 -0.99 13.02 0.34
CA SER A 80 -0.18 12.42 -0.71
C SER A 80 -0.59 10.97 -0.93
N VAL A 81 -0.57 10.51 -2.18
CA VAL A 81 -0.87 9.13 -2.55
C VAL A 81 0.24 8.55 -3.41
N GLU A 82 0.62 7.31 -3.15
CA GLU A 82 1.63 6.58 -3.90
C GLU A 82 1.10 5.19 -4.29
N ALA A 83 1.41 4.76 -5.51
CA ALA A 83 1.04 3.46 -6.03
C ALA A 83 2.21 2.48 -5.95
N VAL A 84 1.92 1.28 -5.46
CA VAL A 84 2.78 0.11 -5.58
C VAL A 84 2.25 -0.74 -6.72
N LEU A 85 3.02 -0.82 -7.79
CA LEU A 85 2.72 -1.67 -8.95
C LEU A 85 3.65 -2.88 -8.91
N LEU A 86 3.06 -4.07 -9.06
CA LEU A 86 3.77 -5.33 -8.96
C LEU A 86 3.80 -6.06 -10.29
N VAL A 87 4.95 -6.64 -10.59
CA VAL A 87 5.16 -7.60 -11.68
C VAL A 87 5.91 -8.79 -11.13
N HIS A 88 6.12 -9.83 -11.93
CA HIS A 88 7.05 -10.88 -11.56
C HIS A 88 8.08 -11.16 -12.66
N GLU A 89 9.25 -11.62 -12.25
CA GLU A 89 10.27 -12.15 -13.14
C GLU A 89 10.82 -13.41 -12.49
N HIS A 90 10.87 -14.52 -13.23
CA HIS A 90 11.29 -15.84 -12.72
C HIS A 90 10.58 -16.31 -11.43
N GLY A 91 9.30 -15.93 -11.26
CA GLY A 91 8.50 -16.30 -10.07
C GLY A 91 8.74 -15.43 -8.84
N LEU A 92 9.54 -14.37 -8.96
CA LEU A 92 9.82 -13.42 -7.89
C LEU A 92 9.04 -12.11 -8.12
N PRO A 93 8.30 -11.61 -7.12
CA PRO A 93 7.60 -10.34 -7.23
C PRO A 93 8.58 -9.16 -7.22
N HIS A 94 8.36 -8.21 -8.11
CA HIS A 94 9.15 -6.99 -8.25
C HIS A 94 8.22 -5.77 -8.15
N VAL A 95 8.71 -4.71 -7.50
CA VAL A 95 8.02 -3.41 -7.40
C VAL A 95 8.57 -2.48 -8.48
N LEU A 96 7.69 -1.85 -9.25
CA LEU A 96 8.09 -0.83 -10.22
C LEU A 96 8.36 0.49 -9.51
N LEU A 97 9.53 1.08 -9.79
CA LEU A 97 9.98 2.35 -9.22
C LEU A 97 10.39 3.32 -10.33
N LEU A 98 10.19 4.61 -10.09
CA LEU A 98 10.75 5.68 -10.89
C LEU A 98 12.14 6.01 -10.39
N GLN A 99 13.14 5.89 -11.26
CA GLN A 99 14.52 6.23 -10.94
C GLN A 99 14.83 7.64 -11.42
N LEU A 100 15.24 8.53 -10.52
CA LEU A 100 15.73 9.86 -10.86
C LEU A 100 17.25 9.91 -10.59
N GLY A 101 18.04 10.11 -11.64
CA GLY A 101 19.49 10.03 -11.53
C GLY A 101 19.98 8.62 -11.15
N THR A 102 20.97 8.51 -10.29
CA THR A 102 21.66 7.24 -9.99
C THR A 102 21.20 6.55 -8.71
N THR A 103 20.74 7.29 -7.71
CA THR A 103 20.48 6.75 -6.36
C THR A 103 19.13 7.14 -5.78
N PHE A 104 18.27 7.81 -6.54
CA PHE A 104 16.99 8.29 -6.05
C PHE A 104 15.85 7.52 -6.71
N PHE A 105 15.01 6.94 -5.87
CA PHE A 105 13.89 6.10 -6.31
C PHE A 105 12.60 6.58 -5.67
N LYS A 106 11.53 6.61 -6.46
CA LYS A 106 10.20 7.01 -6.03
C LYS A 106 9.15 6.03 -6.50
N LEU A 107 8.09 5.89 -5.71
CA LEU A 107 6.85 5.32 -6.20
C LEU A 107 6.13 6.35 -7.07
N PRO A 108 5.44 5.93 -8.14
CA PRO A 108 4.56 6.81 -8.88
C PRO A 108 3.40 7.26 -8.01
N GLY A 109 3.08 8.55 -8.07
CA GLY A 109 2.15 9.18 -7.15
C GLY A 109 2.44 10.67 -7.01
N GLY A 110 1.88 11.29 -5.99
CA GLY A 110 2.00 12.72 -5.81
C GLY A 110 1.03 13.29 -4.79
N GLU A 111 0.85 14.60 -4.89
CA GLU A 111 0.02 15.40 -3.98
C GLU A 111 -1.41 15.45 -4.53
N LEU A 112 -2.39 15.31 -3.63
CA LEU A 112 -3.80 15.46 -3.95
C LEU A 112 -4.21 16.93 -3.87
N ASP A 113 -5.16 17.32 -4.71
CA ASP A 113 -5.81 18.61 -4.60
C ASP A 113 -6.72 18.69 -3.35
N THR A 114 -7.13 19.91 -3.00
CA THR A 114 -8.09 20.13 -1.91
C THR A 114 -9.39 19.39 -2.23
N GLU A 115 -9.87 18.59 -1.29
CA GLU A 115 -11.10 17.80 -1.41
C GLU A 115 -11.11 16.73 -2.51
N GLU A 116 -9.98 16.51 -3.20
CA GLU A 116 -9.85 15.41 -4.15
C GLU A 116 -9.95 14.05 -3.43
N ASP A 117 -10.63 13.10 -4.07
CA ASP A 117 -10.69 11.71 -3.63
C ASP A 117 -9.34 11.01 -3.86
N GLU A 118 -8.96 10.14 -2.93
CA GLU A 118 -7.63 9.54 -2.93
C GLU A 118 -7.44 8.55 -4.08
N VAL A 119 -8.49 7.81 -4.44
CA VAL A 119 -8.48 6.82 -5.51
C VAL A 119 -8.45 7.55 -6.84
N GLU A 120 -9.37 8.50 -7.06
CA GLU A 120 -9.42 9.26 -8.32
C GLU A 120 -8.17 10.12 -8.54
N GLY A 121 -7.65 10.76 -7.48
CA GLY A 121 -6.40 11.50 -7.57
C GLY A 121 -5.20 10.62 -7.88
N LEU A 122 -5.14 9.40 -7.33
CA LEU A 122 -4.10 8.44 -7.70
C LEU A 122 -4.20 8.03 -9.17
N LYS A 123 -5.41 7.80 -9.71
CA LYS A 123 -5.60 7.50 -11.14
C LYS A 123 -5.12 8.65 -12.02
N ARG A 124 -5.41 9.90 -11.64
CA ARG A 124 -4.93 11.11 -12.33
C ARG A 124 -3.41 11.14 -12.34
N LEU A 125 -2.78 11.00 -11.16
CA LEU A 125 -1.32 11.04 -11.00
C LEU A 125 -0.61 9.91 -11.76
N LEU A 126 -1.18 8.69 -11.77
CA LEU A 126 -0.65 7.58 -12.55
C LEU A 126 -0.78 7.81 -14.05
N THR A 127 -1.87 8.40 -14.50
CA THR A 127 -2.04 8.75 -15.92
C THR A 127 -1.06 9.82 -16.34
N GLU A 128 -0.82 10.83 -15.51
CA GLU A 128 0.19 11.86 -15.76
C GLU A 128 1.61 11.27 -15.77
N THR A 129 1.90 10.33 -14.87
CA THR A 129 3.25 9.80 -14.67
C THR A 129 3.60 8.65 -15.61
N LEU A 130 2.66 7.76 -15.92
CA LEU A 130 2.90 6.53 -16.68
C LEU A 130 1.97 6.37 -17.90
N GLY A 131 0.98 7.26 -18.06
CA GLY A 131 -0.01 7.17 -19.14
C GLY A 131 0.60 7.37 -20.53
N ARG A 132 -0.07 6.79 -21.53
CA ARG A 132 0.36 6.86 -22.93
C ARG A 132 0.07 8.24 -23.53
N GLN A 133 0.96 8.71 -24.40
CA GLN A 133 0.76 9.97 -25.14
C GLN A 133 -0.17 9.83 -26.35
N ASP A 134 -0.52 8.61 -26.75
CA ASP A 134 -1.38 8.33 -27.92
C ASP A 134 -2.89 8.53 -27.65
N GLY A 135 -3.25 9.06 -26.48
CA GLY A 135 -4.63 9.36 -26.09
C GLY A 135 -5.45 8.14 -25.66
N VAL A 136 -4.86 6.95 -25.65
CA VAL A 136 -5.54 5.76 -25.12
C VAL A 136 -5.59 5.85 -23.59
N LYS A 137 -6.81 6.01 -23.05
CA LYS A 137 -7.02 6.05 -21.60
C LYS A 137 -6.69 4.69 -21.00
N GLN A 138 -5.70 4.67 -20.12
CA GLN A 138 -5.38 3.52 -19.29
C GLN A 138 -6.38 3.46 -18.12
N GLU A 139 -7.04 2.32 -17.97
CA GLU A 139 -7.83 2.04 -16.78
C GLU A 139 -6.90 1.53 -15.67
N TRP A 140 -6.96 2.18 -14.50
CA TRP A 140 -6.19 1.83 -13.32
C TRP A 140 -7.11 1.19 -12.28
N VAL A 141 -6.78 -0.05 -11.91
CA VAL A 141 -7.51 -0.79 -10.87
C VAL A 141 -6.75 -0.60 -9.56
N ILE A 142 -7.30 0.25 -8.69
CA ILE A 142 -6.75 0.52 -7.35
C ILE A 142 -7.43 -0.45 -6.39
N GLU A 143 -6.63 -1.31 -5.76
CA GLU A 143 -7.11 -2.40 -4.92
C GLU A 143 -7.21 -1.96 -3.45
N ASP A 144 -6.10 -2.07 -2.72
CA ASP A 144 -6.06 -1.90 -1.26
C ASP A 144 -5.11 -0.81 -0.82
N ILE A 145 -5.41 -0.22 0.33
CA ILE A 145 -4.46 0.58 1.09
C ILE A 145 -3.51 -0.37 1.81
N ILE A 146 -2.23 -0.33 1.44
CA ILE A 146 -1.20 -1.21 2.00
C ILE A 146 -0.37 -0.52 3.10
N GLY A 147 -0.48 0.79 3.23
CA GLY A 147 0.30 1.53 4.22
C GLY A 147 -0.10 2.99 4.36
N ASN A 148 0.20 3.53 5.55
CA ASN A 148 0.02 4.94 5.86
C ASN A 148 1.30 5.45 6.51
N TRP A 149 1.74 6.64 6.11
CA TRP A 149 2.90 7.32 6.66
C TRP A 149 2.52 8.75 7.03
N TRP A 150 3.02 9.21 8.17
CA TRP A 150 2.78 10.56 8.67
C TRP A 150 4.08 11.31 8.86
N ARG A 151 4.07 12.58 8.43
CA ARG A 151 5.13 13.53 8.70
C ARG A 151 4.71 14.47 9.83
N PRO A 152 5.35 14.46 11.01
CA PRO A 152 4.92 15.31 12.13
C PRO A 152 5.33 16.78 11.95
N ASN A 153 6.48 17.03 11.34
CA ASN A 153 7.13 18.36 11.24
C ASN A 153 7.50 18.69 9.78
N PHE A 154 7.92 19.93 9.51
CA PHE A 154 8.42 20.34 8.18
C PHE A 154 9.87 19.90 7.96
N GLU A 155 10.12 18.61 8.16
CA GLU A 155 11.44 17.96 8.16
C GLU A 155 11.34 16.60 7.47
N PRO A 156 12.45 15.99 7.03
CA PRO A 156 12.46 14.71 6.30
C PRO A 156 11.81 13.48 6.98
N PRO A 157 11.87 13.28 8.32
CA PRO A 157 11.37 12.06 8.96
C PRO A 157 9.88 11.80 8.74
N GLN A 158 9.53 10.54 8.51
CA GLN A 158 8.16 10.03 8.38
C GLN A 158 8.02 8.73 9.18
N TYR A 159 6.83 8.49 9.71
CA TYR A 159 6.55 7.35 10.58
C TYR A 159 5.31 6.60 10.11
N PRO A 160 5.25 5.26 10.25
CA PRO A 160 4.08 4.46 9.88
C PRO A 160 2.95 4.52 10.94
N TYR A 161 2.97 5.55 11.79
CA TYR A 161 1.98 5.87 12.81
C TYR A 161 2.05 7.38 13.11
N ILE A 162 1.04 7.92 13.78
CA ILE A 162 1.08 9.30 14.28
C ILE A 162 1.86 9.30 15.60
N PRO A 163 3.02 9.99 15.71
CA PRO A 163 3.81 10.00 16.94
C PRO A 163 3.04 10.61 18.12
N SER A 164 3.42 10.23 19.34
CA SER A 164 2.80 10.73 20.57
C SER A 164 2.81 12.26 20.63
N HIS A 165 1.71 12.85 21.13
CA HIS A 165 1.51 14.29 21.28
C HIS A 165 1.43 15.10 19.98
N ILE A 166 1.54 14.46 18.80
CA ILE A 166 1.32 15.11 17.51
C ILE A 166 -0.17 15.10 17.17
N THR A 167 -0.83 16.25 17.31
CA THR A 167 -2.24 16.43 16.94
C THR A 167 -2.44 16.98 15.52
N LYS A 168 -1.39 17.58 14.94
CA LYS A 168 -1.42 18.24 13.64
C LYS A 168 -0.21 17.85 12.77
N PRO A 169 -0.20 16.62 12.21
CA PRO A 169 0.82 16.22 11.24
C PRO A 169 0.77 17.12 9.99
N LYS A 170 1.92 17.27 9.32
CA LYS A 170 2.09 18.15 8.15
C LYS A 170 1.78 17.46 6.83
N GLU A 171 1.98 16.15 6.78
CA GLU A 171 1.69 15.32 5.61
C GLU A 171 1.15 13.97 6.07
N HIS A 172 0.09 13.50 5.41
CA HIS A 172 -0.37 12.11 5.45
C HIS A 172 -0.21 11.51 4.06
N LYS A 173 0.62 10.48 3.97
CA LYS A 173 0.86 9.73 2.75
C LYS A 173 0.20 8.36 2.84
N LYS A 174 -0.59 8.01 1.83
CA LYS A 174 -1.21 6.69 1.68
C LYS A 174 -0.57 5.92 0.53
N LEU A 175 -0.33 4.63 0.76
CA LEU A 175 0.17 3.72 -0.24
C LEU A 175 -0.97 2.80 -0.67
N PHE A 176 -1.15 2.69 -1.98
CA PHE A 176 -2.16 1.83 -2.59
C PHE A 176 -1.51 0.76 -3.44
N LEU A 177 -2.02 -0.46 -3.37
CA LEU A 177 -1.71 -1.50 -4.34
C LEU A 177 -2.51 -1.24 -5.62
N VAL A 178 -1.83 -1.23 -6.76
CA VAL A 178 -2.47 -1.04 -8.07
C VAL A 178 -2.27 -2.30 -8.91
N GLN A 179 -3.40 -2.91 -9.28
CA GLN A 179 -3.42 -4.13 -10.08
C GLN A 179 -3.18 -3.79 -11.54
N LEU A 180 -2.10 -4.34 -12.10
CA LEU A 180 -1.80 -4.19 -13.51
C LEU A 180 -2.64 -5.14 -14.35
N GLY A 181 -3.02 -4.69 -15.55
CA GLY A 181 -3.72 -5.52 -16.53
C GLY A 181 -2.82 -6.58 -17.16
N GLU A 182 -3.45 -7.61 -17.73
CA GLU A 182 -2.76 -8.66 -18.49
C GLU A 182 -2.22 -8.15 -19.85
N LYS A 183 -1.26 -8.91 -20.42
CA LYS A 183 -0.46 -8.65 -21.64
C LYS A 183 -1.19 -7.90 -22.77
N GLY A 184 -0.48 -6.97 -23.42
CA GLY A 184 -0.94 -6.28 -24.63
C GLY A 184 -1.83 -5.06 -24.40
N LYS A 185 -2.19 -4.76 -23.15
CA LYS A 185 -3.01 -3.60 -22.77
C LYS A 185 -2.23 -2.43 -22.18
N CYS A 186 -0.97 -2.63 -21.78
CA CYS A 186 -0.24 -1.68 -20.94
C CYS A 186 1.12 -1.31 -21.55
N VAL A 187 1.12 -0.23 -22.32
CA VAL A 187 2.34 0.51 -22.68
C VAL A 187 2.45 1.62 -21.65
N TYR A 188 3.54 1.69 -20.89
CA TYR A 188 3.78 2.76 -19.94
C TYR A 188 4.78 3.73 -20.53
N ALA A 189 4.49 5.02 -20.50
CA ALA A 189 5.44 6.02 -20.93
C ALA A 189 6.20 6.55 -19.72
N VAL A 190 7.51 6.34 -19.69
CA VAL A 190 8.40 6.75 -18.61
C VAL A 190 9.37 7.80 -19.19
N THR A 191 9.71 8.79 -18.38
CA THR A 191 10.77 9.76 -18.71
C THR A 191 12.14 9.08 -18.67
#